data_AF-A0A0F2RDJ2-F1
#
_entry.id   AF-A0A0F2RDJ2-F1
#
_cell.length_a   1.000
_cell.length_b   1.000
_cell.length_c   1.000
_cell.angle_alpha   90.00
_cell.angle_beta   90.00
_cell.angle_gamma   90.00
#
_symmetry.space_group_name_H-M   'P 1'
#
loop_
_entity.id
_entity.type
_entity.pdbx_description
1 polymer ?
#
loop_
_entity_poly.entity_id
_entity_poly.type
_entity_poly.pdbx_seq_one_letter_code
_entity_poly.pdbx_strand_id
1 'polypeptide(L)'
;MRALAFEVHRKRPADEVMNAYLDDQMRSGKHREFRAAQDALNDHGFAAALHTLNLISDDGAVVLKCLIEGGDHRLQSNALTALAEFLEG
;
A
#
# COMPACT_ATOMS: atom_id res chain seq x y z
N MET A 1 -2.78 5.95 -5.44
CA MET A 1 -1.88 6.13 -4.27
C MET A 1 -2.26 7.29 -3.36
N ARG A 2 -2.71 8.44 -3.88
CA ARG A 2 -3.10 9.61 -3.04
C ARG A 2 -4.15 9.31 -1.97
N ALA A 3 -5.17 8.49 -2.29
CA ALA A 3 -6.19 8.08 -1.33
C ALA A 3 -5.61 7.28 -0.14
N LEU A 4 -4.61 6.41 -0.40
CA LEU A 4 -3.90 5.67 0.63
C LEU A 4 -3.08 6.60 1.53
N ALA A 5 -2.38 7.58 0.93
CA ALA A 5 -1.62 8.58 1.69
C ALA A 5 -2.53 9.38 2.64
N PHE A 6 -3.73 9.76 2.19
CA PHE A 6 -4.71 10.49 3.00
C PHE A 6 -5.20 9.67 4.22
N GLU A 7 -5.52 8.40 4.04
CA GLU A 7 -6.00 7.56 5.15
C GLU A 7 -4.88 7.24 6.16
N VAL A 8 -3.64 7.01 5.70
CA VAL A 8 -2.48 6.83 6.57
C VAL A 8 -2.18 8.11 7.36
N HIS A 9 -2.31 9.29 6.73
CA HIS A 9 -2.20 10.57 7.43
C HIS A 9 -3.21 10.71 8.59
N ARG A 10 -4.40 10.12 8.44
CA ARG A 10 -5.44 10.07 9.48
C ARG A 10 -5.18 9.02 10.57
N LYS A 11 -3.94 8.50 10.65
CA LYS A 11 -3.49 7.49 11.61
C LYS A 11 -4.17 6.13 11.47
N ARG A 12 -4.75 5.83 10.30
CA ARG A 12 -5.17 4.46 10.01
C ARG A 12 -3.94 3.63 9.61
N PRO A 13 -3.77 2.42 10.16
CA PRO A 13 -2.69 1.53 9.74
C PRO A 13 -2.75 1.25 8.24
N ALA A 14 -1.60 1.29 7.56
CA ALA A 14 -1.52 1.10 6.11
C ALA A 14 -2.09 -0.26 5.67
N ASP A 15 -1.88 -1.31 6.48
CA ASP A 15 -2.43 -2.64 6.23
C ASP A 15 -3.97 -2.64 6.24
N GLU A 16 -4.61 -1.95 7.18
CA GLU A 16 -6.07 -1.86 7.26
C GLU A 16 -6.67 -1.12 6.06
N VAL A 17 -6.03 -0.02 5.65
CA VAL A 17 -6.50 0.75 4.49
C VAL A 17 -6.36 -0.08 3.21
N MET A 18 -5.23 -0.78 3.06
CA MET A 18 -4.99 -1.65 1.91
C MET A 18 -5.96 -2.83 1.89
N ASN A 19 -6.21 -3.45 3.05
CA ASN A 19 -7.15 -4.56 3.15
C ASN A 19 -8.56 -4.13 2.73
N ALA A 20 -9.03 -2.97 3.20
CA ALA A 20 -10.33 -2.42 2.80
C ALA A 20 -10.42 -2.14 1.29
N TYR A 21 -9.33 -1.64 0.69
CA TYR A 21 -9.27 -1.43 -0.75
C TYR A 21 -9.32 -2.75 -1.54
N LEU A 22 -8.53 -3.75 -1.14
CA LEU A 22 -8.49 -5.05 -1.80
C LEU A 22 -9.84 -5.78 -1.68
N ASP A 23 -10.47 -5.74 -0.50
CA ASP A 23 -11.81 -6.28 -0.27
C ASP A 23 -12.86 -5.67 -1.21
N ASP A 24 -12.82 -4.36 -1.41
CA ASP A 24 -13.72 -3.67 -2.34
C ASP A 24 -13.46 -4.11 -3.80
N GLN A 25 -12.20 -4.16 -4.23
CA GLN A 25 -11.86 -4.61 -5.59
C GLN A 25 -12.25 -6.07 -5.83
N MET A 26 -12.07 -6.94 -4.83
CA MET A 26 -12.52 -8.33 -4.90
C MET A 26 -14.04 -8.41 -5.04
N ARG A 27 -14.81 -7.69 -4.21
CA ARG A 27 -16.28 -7.63 -4.32
C ARG A 27 -16.76 -7.09 -5.66
N SER A 28 -15.98 -6.23 -6.31
CA SER A 28 -16.26 -5.74 -7.67
C SER A 28 -16.03 -6.77 -8.79
N GLY A 29 -15.63 -8.00 -8.44
CA GLY A 29 -15.44 -9.11 -9.39
C GLY A 29 -14.00 -9.32 -9.86
N LYS A 30 -13.05 -8.50 -9.38
CA LYS A 30 -11.62 -8.59 -9.79
C LYS A 30 -10.80 -9.56 -8.93
N HIS A 31 -11.44 -10.58 -8.37
CA HIS A 31 -10.80 -11.54 -7.46
C HIS A 31 -9.48 -12.11 -8.00
N ARG A 32 -9.43 -12.50 -9.28
CA ARG A 32 -8.24 -13.10 -9.87
C ARG A 32 -7.05 -12.13 -9.91
N GLU A 33 -7.30 -10.84 -10.12
CA GLU A 33 -6.28 -9.80 -10.24
C GLU A 33 -5.70 -9.43 -8.86
N PHE A 34 -6.56 -9.38 -7.83
CA PHE A 34 -6.17 -8.88 -6.51
C PHE A 34 -5.86 -9.96 -5.48
N ARG A 35 -6.13 -11.24 -5.76
CA ARG A 35 -5.88 -12.35 -4.82
C ARG A 35 -4.42 -12.43 -4.38
N ALA A 36 -3.48 -12.34 -5.31
CA ALA A 36 -2.06 -12.42 -4.97
C ALA A 36 -1.63 -11.26 -4.06
N ALA A 37 -2.17 -10.05 -4.28
CA ALA A 37 -1.90 -8.90 -3.43
C ALA A 37 -2.54 -9.05 -2.04
N GLN A 38 -3.71 -9.69 -1.94
CA GLN A 38 -4.35 -10.01 -0.66
C GLN A 38 -3.56 -11.04 0.14
N ASP A 39 -3.08 -12.10 -0.52
CA ASP A 39 -2.26 -13.12 0.11
C ASP A 39 -0.93 -12.48 0.61
N ALA A 40 -0.28 -11.67 -0.23
CA ALA A 40 0.93 -10.94 0.15
C ALA A 40 0.69 -9.94 1.31
N LEU A 41 -0.47 -9.27 1.35
CA LEU A 41 -0.82 -8.39 2.47
C LEU A 41 -0.91 -9.17 3.79
N ASN A 42 -1.58 -10.32 3.77
CA ASN A 42 -1.78 -11.15 4.96
C ASN A 42 -0.46 -11.75 5.48
N ASP A 43 0.41 -12.18 4.58
CA ASP A 43 1.64 -12.89 4.94
C ASP A 43 2.81 -11.94 5.24
N HIS A 44 2.88 -10.80 4.55
CA HIS A 44 4.06 -9.96 4.48
C HIS A 44 3.79 -8.45 4.62
N GLY A 45 2.53 -8.04 4.73
CA GLY A 45 2.12 -6.65 5.00
C GLY A 45 2.09 -5.73 3.76
N PHE A 46 1.80 -4.45 4.02
CA PHE A 46 1.47 -3.44 3.03
C PHE A 46 2.48 -3.31 1.88
N ALA A 47 3.79 -3.28 2.18
CA ALA A 47 4.81 -3.11 1.15
C ALA A 47 4.81 -4.29 0.15
N ALA A 48 4.61 -5.52 0.62
CA ALA A 48 4.55 -6.70 -0.24
C ALA A 48 3.30 -6.71 -1.13
N ALA A 49 2.17 -6.22 -0.60
CA ALA A 49 0.95 -6.06 -1.38
C ALA A 49 1.13 -5.06 -2.54
N LEU A 50 1.77 -3.91 -2.28
CA LEU A 50 2.06 -2.91 -3.32
C LEU A 50 3.03 -3.43 -4.39
N HIS A 51 4.05 -4.18 -3.97
CA HIS A 51 4.99 -4.81 -4.88
C HIS A 51 4.28 -5.81 -5.81
N THR A 52 3.38 -6.63 -5.26
CA THR A 52 2.62 -7.62 -6.05
C THR A 52 1.70 -6.96 -7.08
N LEU A 53 1.21 -5.75 -6.81
CA LEU A 53 0.44 -4.95 -7.76
C LEU A 53 1.32 -4.18 -8.77
N ASN A 54 2.64 -4.38 -8.75
CA ASN A 54 3.62 -3.66 -9.56
C ASN A 54 3.55 -2.13 -9.38
N LEU A 55 3.14 -1.66 -8.19
CA LEU A 55 3.06 -0.22 -7.88
C LEU A 55 4.38 0.34 -7.37
N ILE A 56 5.27 -0.53 -6.87
CA ILE A 56 6.62 -0.20 -6.42
C ILE A 56 7.57 -1.32 -6.87
N SER A 57 8.85 -0.99 -7.07
CA SER A 57 9.92 -1.96 -7.33
C SER A 57 10.37 -2.66 -6.04
N ASP A 58 11.23 -3.68 -6.16
CA ASP A 58 11.87 -4.36 -5.03
C ASP A 58 12.56 -3.37 -4.08
N ASP A 59 13.34 -2.43 -4.61
CA ASP A 59 14.02 -1.39 -3.83
C ASP A 59 13.01 -0.50 -3.10
N GLY A 60 11.91 -0.14 -3.77
CA GLY A 60 10.81 0.62 -3.20
C GLY A 60 10.13 -0.12 -2.05
N ALA A 61 9.97 -1.45 -2.17
CA ALA A 61 9.38 -2.28 -1.14
C ALA A 61 10.27 -2.35 0.12
N VAL A 62 11.59 -2.47 -0.06
CA VAL A 62 12.56 -2.46 1.05
C VAL A 62 12.51 -1.12 1.80
N VAL A 63 12.57 0.00 1.07
CA VAL A 63 12.52 1.34 1.68
C VAL A 63 11.19 1.56 2.39
N LEU A 64 10.07 1.20 1.76
CA LEU A 64 8.75 1.40 2.34
C LEU A 64 8.54 0.56 3.59
N LYS A 65 9.07 -0.67 3.65
CA LYS A 65 9.06 -1.50 4.86
C LYS A 65 9.73 -0.80 6.04
N CYS A 66 10.91 -0.22 5.84
CA CYS A 66 11.60 0.55 6.88
C CYS A 66 10.77 1.76 7.37
N LEU A 67 10.04 2.43 6.48
CA LEU A 67 9.18 3.55 6.84
C LEU A 67 7.95 3.12 7.66
N ILE A 68 7.37 1.96 7.33
CA ILE A 68 6.23 1.40 8.07
C ILE A 68 6.67 0.99 9.48
N GLU A 69 7.78 0.25 9.59
CA GLU A 69 8.34 -0.21 10.87
C GLU A 69 8.78 0.96 11.77
N GLY A 70 9.18 2.09 11.18
CA GLY A 70 9.51 3.31 11.92
C GLY A 70 8.31 4.01 12.58
N GLY A 71 7.07 3.68 12.21
CA GLY A 71 5.85 4.18 12.86
C GLY A 71 5.55 5.68 12.70
N ASP A 72 6.36 6.44 11.94
CA ASP A 72 6.11 7.85 11.67
C ASP A 72 5.07 8.01 10.54
N HIS A 73 3.81 8.18 10.94
CA HIS A 73 2.70 8.37 10.01
C HIS A 73 2.83 9.62 9.11
N ARG A 74 3.54 10.67 9.55
CA ARG A 74 3.77 11.86 8.71
C ARG A 74 4.74 11.50 7.59
N LEU A 75 5.82 10.81 7.93
CA LEU A 75 6.81 10.39 6.95
C LEU A 75 6.23 9.35 5.98
N GLN A 76 5.44 8.40 6.47
CA GLN A 76 4.73 7.41 5.63
C GLN A 76 3.76 8.09 4.65
N SER A 77 2.93 9.02 5.14
CA SER A 77 2.02 9.80 4.29
C SER A 77 2.77 10.59 3.23
N ASN A 78 3.86 11.27 3.60
CA ASN A 78 4.66 12.05 2.65
C ASN A 78 5.30 11.16 1.57
N ALA A 79 5.83 10.00 1.95
CA ALA A 79 6.41 9.05 1.01
C ALA A 79 5.36 8.52 0.02
N LEU A 80 4.16 8.17 0.50
CA LEU A 80 3.06 7.71 -0.36
C LEU A 80 2.55 8.81 -1.30
N THR A 81 2.52 10.06 -0.86
CA THR A 81 2.19 11.21 -1.73
C THR A 81 3.25 11.40 -2.81
N ALA A 82 4.53 11.41 -2.45
CA ALA A 82 5.62 11.55 -3.41
C ALA A 82 5.66 10.40 -4.44
N LEU A 83 5.39 9.16 -3.98
CA LEU A 83 5.24 8.01 -4.87
C LEU A 83 4.03 8.17 -5.82
N ALA A 84 2.90 8.67 -5.31
CA ALA A 84 1.73 8.94 -6.15
C ALA A 84 2.05 9.98 -7.25
N GLU A 85 2.71 11.08 -6.87
CA GLU A 85 3.12 12.12 -7.81
C GLU A 85 4.08 11.58 -8.87
N PHE A 86 5.07 10.78 -8.47
CA PHE A 86 6.02 10.15 -9.40
C PHE A 86 5.35 9.19 -10.39
N LEU A 87 4.37 8.41 -9.94
CA LEU A 87 3.65 7.44 -10.79
C LEU A 87 2.64 8.11 -11.74
N GLU A 88 2.05 9.24 -11.33
CA GLU A 88 0.98 9.89 -12.07
C GLU A 88 1.48 10.91 -13.10
N GLY A 89 2.67 11.50 -12.91
CA GLY A 89 3.30 12.44 -13.86
C GLY A 89 2.74 13.86 -13.79
#